data_AF-A0A354CRQ5-F1
#
_entry.id   AF-A0A354CRQ5-F1
#
_cell.length_a   1.000
_cell.length_b   1.000
_cell.length_c   1.000
_cell.angle_alpha   90.00
_cell.angle_beta   90.00
_cell.angle_gamma   90.00
#
_symmetry.space_group_name_H-M   'P 1'
#
loop_
_entity.id
_entity.type
_entity.pdbx_description
1 polymer ?
#
loop_
_entity_poly.entity_id
_entity_poly.type
_entity_poly.pdbx_seq_one_letter_code
_entity_poly.pdbx_strand_id
1 'polypeptide(L)'
;MNLLNMNIKSTFKYQVIFFLSAAIHITFFLLFIFNGIYILAFFNIFSIAFYLFGGILSRGSVFKKYNLAWNFAIYIEITAHAILATMWLGMDSCFFLYNMAALTVASYIIYLSSSRDKFFKVIMPMAAVTFTALAISYVFLIFKQPLITLLFDRELSAETILLMRGVNIFITVFVMFFFSLVFIAEMHNLMDKLEKTNRQLNYTANHDALTDLYNRHSLKELFRSFINSIRASSAEDLTVQDGSDNIFDIDIESVRFCVIMGDVDNFKAINDTYGHSCGDKVLKTVASAIKNGVSDIDIACRWGGEEFLILMSGEKKQCTERVEAIRRNIESIHLEEEPDLIVTMTFGLVCCSEMLGGTVRPGKVTKIDKLVQIADSRLYDGKHKGKNVVVFQ
;
A
#
# COMPACT_ATOMS: atom_id res chain seq x y z
N MET A 1 -7.81 -1.41 23.86
CA MET A 1 -8.29 -2.09 22.64
C MET A 1 -8.08 -1.12 21.48
N ASN A 2 -7.08 -1.37 20.62
CA ASN A 2 -6.69 -0.42 19.57
C ASN A 2 -7.77 -0.43 18.48
N LEU A 3 -8.74 0.50 18.56
CA LEU A 3 -9.91 0.60 17.66
C LEU A 3 -9.50 0.68 16.18
N LEU A 4 -8.27 1.14 15.91
CA LEU A 4 -7.71 1.28 14.56
C LEU A 4 -7.34 -0.07 13.93
N ASN A 5 -7.10 -1.13 14.70
CA ASN A 5 -6.60 -2.41 14.19
C ASN A 5 -7.70 -3.48 14.03
N MET A 6 -8.97 -3.06 14.00
CA MET A 6 -10.08 -3.98 13.80
C MET A 6 -10.16 -4.41 12.32
N ASN A 7 -9.80 -5.68 12.04
CA ASN A 7 -10.05 -6.29 10.74
C ASN A 7 -11.56 -6.59 10.60
N ILE A 8 -12.33 -5.56 10.25
CA ILE A 8 -13.78 -5.67 10.08
C ILE A 8 -14.04 -6.48 8.80
N LYS A 9 -14.54 -7.71 8.96
CA LYS A 9 -15.02 -8.52 7.82
C LYS A 9 -15.93 -7.65 6.95
N SER A 10 -15.70 -7.64 5.63
CA SER A 10 -16.44 -6.76 4.70
C SER A 10 -17.96 -6.89 4.80
N THR A 11 -18.47 -8.06 5.21
CA THR A 11 -19.90 -8.33 5.44
C THR A 11 -20.45 -7.70 6.72
N PHE A 12 -19.62 -7.51 7.76
CA PHE A 12 -20.05 -6.93 9.03
C PHE A 12 -20.46 -5.46 8.87
N LYS A 13 -19.79 -4.73 7.96
CA LYS A 13 -20.11 -3.33 7.66
C LYS A 13 -21.55 -3.15 7.20
N TYR A 14 -21.99 -4.03 6.28
CA TYR A 14 -23.36 -4.03 5.79
C TYR A 14 -24.36 -4.43 6.87
N GLN A 15 -24.03 -5.39 7.74
CA GLN A 15 -24.89 -5.75 8.88
C GLN A 15 -25.13 -4.55 9.79
N VAL A 16 -24.07 -3.81 10.13
CA VAL A 16 -24.18 -2.63 10.96
C VAL A 16 -25.12 -1.61 10.31
N ILE A 17 -24.99 -1.35 9.01
CA ILE A 17 -25.90 -0.44 8.28
C ILE A 17 -27.35 -0.94 8.37
N PHE A 18 -27.61 -2.20 8.00
CA PHE A 18 -28.96 -2.75 7.98
C PHE A 18 -29.63 -2.71 9.37
N PHE A 19 -28.95 -3.20 10.41
CA PHE A 19 -29.53 -3.25 11.75
C PHE A 19 -29.65 -1.85 12.39
N LEU A 20 -28.70 -0.95 12.13
CA LEU A 20 -28.80 0.44 12.57
C LEU A 20 -29.99 1.14 11.91
N SER A 21 -30.17 0.97 10.59
CA SER A 21 -31.34 1.51 9.90
C SER A 21 -32.64 0.91 10.42
N ALA A 22 -32.71 -0.42 10.64
CA ALA A 22 -33.89 -1.05 11.25
C ALA A 22 -34.24 -0.42 12.61
N ALA A 23 -33.26 -0.20 13.48
CA ALA A 23 -33.46 0.44 14.79
C ALA A 23 -33.97 1.88 14.66
N ILE A 24 -33.46 2.64 13.70
CA ILE A 24 -33.92 4.01 13.41
C ILE A 24 -35.39 3.99 12.94
N HIS A 25 -35.76 3.10 12.01
CA HIS A 25 -37.13 2.98 11.53
C HIS A 25 -38.11 2.45 12.60
N ILE A 26 -37.66 1.57 13.51
CA ILE A 26 -38.44 1.18 14.70
C ILE A 26 -38.71 2.41 15.57
N THR A 27 -37.71 3.26 15.78
CA THR A 27 -37.84 4.50 16.55
C THR A 27 -38.88 5.43 15.90
N PHE A 28 -38.82 5.64 14.58
CA PHE A 28 -39.81 6.43 13.86
C PHE A 28 -41.21 5.80 13.87
N PHE A 29 -41.30 4.48 13.73
CA PHE A 29 -42.57 3.77 13.79
C PHE A 29 -43.29 4.04 15.11
N LEU A 30 -42.59 3.88 16.24
CA LEU A 30 -43.13 4.18 17.56
C LEU A 30 -43.52 5.65 17.67
N LEU A 31 -42.64 6.55 17.24
CA LEU A 31 -42.90 7.99 17.26
C LEU A 31 -44.15 8.36 16.46
N PHE A 32 -44.35 7.78 15.28
CA PHE A 32 -45.51 8.05 14.45
C PHE A 32 -46.80 7.44 14.99
N ILE A 33 -46.77 6.22 15.53
CA ILE A 33 -47.96 5.61 16.16
C ILE A 33 -48.42 6.41 17.37
N PHE A 34 -47.52 6.78 18.28
CA PHE A 34 -47.88 7.54 19.48
C PHE A 34 -48.44 8.93 19.16
N ASN A 35 -48.09 9.49 18.01
CA ASN A 35 -48.61 10.77 17.53
C ASN A 35 -49.75 10.61 16.50
N GLY A 36 -50.27 9.40 16.27
CA GLY A 36 -51.38 9.14 15.36
C GLY A 36 -51.09 9.46 13.89
N ILE A 37 -49.86 9.31 13.42
CA ILE A 37 -49.42 9.56 12.05
C ILE A 37 -49.30 8.21 11.31
N TYR A 38 -50.44 7.57 11.06
CA TYR A 38 -50.48 6.17 10.62
C TYR A 38 -49.90 5.92 9.23
N ILE A 39 -49.99 6.90 8.32
CA ILE A 39 -49.49 6.76 6.94
C ILE A 39 -47.96 6.59 6.92
N LEU A 40 -47.24 7.40 7.70
CA LEU A 40 -45.78 7.25 7.84
C LEU A 40 -45.41 6.05 8.70
N ALA A 41 -46.22 5.70 9.71
CA ALA A 41 -46.01 4.47 10.48
C ALA A 41 -46.08 3.23 9.58
N PHE A 42 -47.05 3.17 8.66
CA PHE A 42 -47.20 2.08 7.70
C PHE A 42 -45.97 1.97 6.78
N PHE A 43 -45.45 3.09 6.28
CA PHE A 43 -44.21 3.11 5.50
C PHE A 43 -43.06 2.46 6.29
N ASN A 44 -42.90 2.80 7.57
CA ASN A 44 -41.83 2.25 8.40
C ASN A 44 -41.95 0.74 8.64
N ILE A 45 -43.15 0.15 8.63
CA ILE A 45 -43.29 -1.33 8.70
C ILE A 45 -42.56 -1.98 7.53
N PHE A 46 -42.74 -1.44 6.32
CA PHE A 46 -42.05 -1.92 5.12
C PHE A 46 -40.53 -1.73 5.26
N SER A 47 -40.07 -0.55 5.69
CA SER A 47 -38.66 -0.26 5.90
C SER A 47 -38.02 -1.23 6.90
N ILE A 48 -38.66 -1.47 8.05
CA ILE A 48 -38.15 -2.39 9.07
C ILE A 48 -38.01 -3.81 8.50
N ALA A 49 -39.02 -4.30 7.78
CA ALA A 49 -38.96 -5.60 7.14
C ALA A 49 -37.82 -5.68 6.11
N PHE A 50 -37.68 -4.66 5.26
CA PHE A 50 -36.60 -4.52 4.28
C PHE A 50 -35.22 -4.59 4.95
N TYR A 51 -35.02 -3.84 6.04
CA TYR A 51 -33.72 -3.77 6.71
C TYR A 51 -33.38 -5.05 7.47
N LEU A 52 -34.34 -5.66 8.17
CA LEU A 52 -34.11 -6.95 8.85
C LEU A 52 -33.78 -8.05 7.85
N PHE A 53 -34.51 -8.12 6.73
CA PHE A 53 -34.26 -9.09 5.67
C PHE A 53 -32.89 -8.88 5.02
N GLY A 54 -32.54 -7.64 4.66
CA GLY A 54 -31.23 -7.30 4.10
C GLY A 54 -30.08 -7.61 5.06
N GLY A 55 -30.27 -7.34 6.36
CA GLY A 55 -29.30 -7.67 7.41
C GLY A 55 -29.00 -9.17 7.51
N ILE A 56 -30.03 -10.02 7.42
CA ILE A 56 -29.86 -11.48 7.39
C ILE A 56 -29.13 -11.93 6.11
N LEU A 57 -29.55 -11.43 4.94
CA LEU A 57 -28.95 -11.79 3.65
C LEU A 57 -27.51 -11.31 3.49
N SER A 58 -27.12 -10.23 4.16
CA SER A 58 -25.76 -9.68 4.09
C SER A 58 -24.64 -10.65 4.53
N ARG A 59 -25.00 -11.75 5.18
CA ARG A 59 -24.10 -12.87 5.54
C ARG A 59 -23.71 -13.74 4.34
N GLY A 60 -24.53 -13.79 3.30
CA GLY A 60 -24.37 -14.68 2.17
C GLY A 60 -23.37 -14.19 1.12
N SER A 61 -22.76 -15.12 0.38
CA SER A 61 -21.88 -14.82 -0.76
C SER A 61 -22.61 -14.09 -1.90
N VAL A 62 -23.91 -14.36 -2.07
CA VAL A 62 -24.79 -13.70 -3.05
C VAL A 62 -24.87 -12.19 -2.80
N PHE A 63 -24.88 -11.76 -1.54
CA PHE A 63 -24.94 -10.34 -1.19
C PHE A 63 -23.72 -9.57 -1.72
N LYS A 64 -22.52 -10.15 -1.62
CA LYS A 64 -21.28 -9.52 -2.12
C LYS A 64 -21.35 -9.24 -3.62
N LYS A 65 -22.01 -10.12 -4.39
CA LYS A 65 -22.17 -9.98 -5.84
C LYS A 65 -23.05 -8.77 -6.21
N TYR A 66 -24.04 -8.45 -5.37
CA TYR A 66 -25.04 -7.41 -5.63
C TYR A 66 -24.94 -6.21 -4.66
N ASN A 67 -23.76 -5.98 -4.06
CA ASN A 67 -23.57 -4.96 -3.04
C ASN A 67 -23.97 -3.54 -3.47
N LEU A 68 -23.69 -3.17 -4.72
CA LEU A 68 -24.04 -1.87 -5.28
C LEU A 68 -25.56 -1.68 -5.38
N ALA A 69 -26.29 -2.72 -5.80
CA ALA A 69 -27.75 -2.67 -5.90
C ALA A 69 -28.40 -2.50 -4.52
N TRP A 70 -27.87 -3.18 -3.49
CA TRP A 70 -28.31 -2.99 -2.11
C TRP A 70 -28.06 -1.57 -1.59
N ASN A 71 -26.88 -0.99 -1.90
CA ASN A 71 -26.61 0.40 -1.53
C ASN A 71 -27.59 1.38 -2.19
N PHE A 72 -27.94 1.17 -3.46
CA PHE A 72 -28.98 1.96 -4.12
C PHE A 72 -30.35 1.78 -3.47
N ALA A 73 -30.74 0.54 -3.16
CA ALA A 73 -32.03 0.26 -2.53
C ALA A 73 -32.16 0.95 -1.17
N ILE A 74 -31.12 0.86 -0.32
CA ILE A 74 -31.06 1.56 0.97
C ILE A 74 -31.18 3.07 0.78
N TYR A 75 -30.39 3.63 -0.13
CA TYR A 75 -30.38 5.06 -0.36
C TYR A 75 -31.74 5.58 -0.88
N ILE A 76 -32.35 4.87 -1.85
CA ILE A 76 -33.67 5.22 -2.40
C ILE A 76 -34.73 5.18 -1.29
N GLU A 77 -34.72 4.15 -0.44
CA GLU A 77 -35.67 4.01 0.66
C GLU A 77 -35.54 5.16 1.66
N ILE A 78 -34.32 5.46 2.14
CA ILE A 78 -34.09 6.55 3.10
C ILE A 78 -34.49 7.88 2.49
N THR A 79 -34.14 8.12 1.23
CA THR A 79 -34.48 9.37 0.55
C THR A 79 -35.99 9.52 0.33
N ALA A 80 -36.67 8.45 -0.08
CA ALA A 80 -38.13 8.45 -0.21
C ALA A 80 -38.80 8.73 1.14
N HIS A 81 -38.39 8.05 2.21
CA HIS A 81 -38.91 8.29 3.55
C HIS A 81 -38.68 9.73 4.01
N ALA A 82 -37.46 10.25 3.84
CA ALA A 82 -37.09 11.60 4.26
C ALA A 82 -37.93 12.67 3.54
N ILE A 83 -38.15 12.52 2.23
CA ILE A 83 -39.01 13.42 1.43
C ILE A 83 -40.44 13.34 1.93
N LEU A 84 -41.01 12.13 2.01
CA LEU A 84 -42.39 11.90 2.43
C LEU A 84 -42.63 12.48 3.83
N ALA A 85 -41.77 12.17 4.79
CA ALA A 85 -41.88 12.68 6.15
C ALA A 85 -41.74 14.21 6.21
N THR A 86 -40.82 14.80 5.42
CA THR A 86 -40.66 16.26 5.35
C THR A 86 -41.90 16.94 4.77
N MET A 87 -42.46 16.43 3.67
CA MET A 87 -43.69 16.99 3.10
C MET A 87 -44.90 16.80 4.02
N TRP A 88 -44.93 15.72 4.79
CA TRP A 88 -46.05 15.38 5.67
C TRP A 88 -46.07 16.19 6.97
N LEU A 89 -44.90 16.36 7.58
CA LEU A 89 -44.73 16.93 8.91
C LEU A 89 -44.15 18.35 8.90
N GLY A 90 -43.67 18.82 7.75
CA GLY A 90 -43.02 20.11 7.60
C GLY A 90 -41.52 20.09 7.93
N MET A 91 -40.82 21.16 7.52
CA MET A 91 -39.37 21.31 7.70
C MET A 91 -38.94 21.32 9.17
N ASP A 92 -39.81 21.84 10.05
CA ASP A 92 -39.56 21.97 11.49
C ASP A 92 -39.34 20.65 12.23
N SER A 93 -39.78 19.54 11.63
CA SER A 93 -39.53 18.18 12.12
C SER A 93 -38.12 17.68 11.83
N CYS A 94 -37.38 18.36 10.94
CA CYS A 94 -36.01 18.04 10.53
C CYS A 94 -35.79 16.66 9.86
N PHE A 95 -36.82 16.02 9.31
CA PHE A 95 -36.63 14.75 8.56
C PHE A 95 -35.78 14.90 7.29
N PHE A 96 -35.66 16.11 6.74
CA PHE A 96 -34.78 16.38 5.60
C PHE A 96 -33.29 16.14 5.89
N LEU A 97 -32.88 16.13 7.17
CA LEU A 97 -31.49 15.85 7.56
C LEU A 97 -31.04 14.45 7.14
N TYR A 98 -31.96 13.49 7.08
CA TYR A 98 -31.66 12.11 6.65
C TYR A 98 -31.23 12.03 5.18
N ASN A 99 -31.69 12.96 4.34
CA ASN A 99 -31.24 13.05 2.95
C ASN A 99 -29.75 13.43 2.86
N MET A 100 -29.31 14.37 3.69
CA MET A 100 -27.90 14.77 3.77
C MET A 100 -27.03 13.65 4.36
N ALA A 101 -27.51 13.01 5.43
CA ALA A 101 -26.83 11.89 6.07
C ALA A 101 -26.71 10.69 5.12
N ALA A 102 -27.78 10.32 4.42
CA ALA A 102 -27.81 9.21 3.48
C ALA A 102 -26.81 9.40 2.32
N LEU A 103 -26.74 10.60 1.74
CA LEU A 103 -25.75 10.89 0.70
C LEU A 103 -24.31 10.76 1.21
N THR A 104 -24.05 11.22 2.44
CA THR A 104 -22.73 11.13 3.08
C THR A 104 -22.34 9.67 3.33
N VAL A 105 -23.23 8.88 3.92
CA VAL A 105 -22.99 7.44 4.18
C VAL A 105 -22.87 6.66 2.86
N ALA A 106 -23.70 6.94 1.86
CA ALA A 106 -23.56 6.31 0.55
C ALA A 106 -22.21 6.63 -0.11
N SER A 107 -21.73 7.88 0.02
CA SER A 107 -20.42 8.30 -0.47
C SER A 107 -19.28 7.50 0.16
N TYR A 108 -19.32 7.30 1.48
CA TYR A 108 -18.40 6.39 2.19
C TYR A 108 -18.37 5.01 1.53
N ILE A 109 -19.54 4.40 1.32
CA ILE A 109 -19.61 2.97 1.02
C ILE A 109 -19.15 2.74 -0.41
N ILE A 110 -19.55 3.64 -1.31
CA ILE A 110 -19.19 3.58 -2.71
C ILE A 110 -17.69 3.85 -2.87
N TYR A 111 -17.10 4.79 -2.11
CA TYR A 111 -15.67 5.04 -2.13
C TYR A 111 -14.85 3.78 -1.80
N LEU A 112 -15.23 3.04 -0.77
CA LEU A 112 -14.51 1.84 -0.35
C LEU A 112 -14.74 0.62 -1.25
N SER A 113 -15.76 0.63 -2.10
CA SER A 113 -16.19 -0.55 -2.87
C SER A 113 -16.05 -0.39 -4.38
N SER A 114 -15.65 0.80 -4.87
CA SER A 114 -15.64 1.13 -6.29
C SER A 114 -14.36 1.86 -6.70
N SER A 115 -14.03 1.80 -7.99
CA SER A 115 -12.96 2.62 -8.57
C SER A 115 -13.33 4.10 -8.56
N ARG A 116 -12.33 4.97 -8.66
CA ARG A 116 -12.49 6.44 -8.71
C ARG A 116 -13.52 6.88 -9.76
N ASP A 117 -13.44 6.36 -10.98
CA ASP A 117 -14.36 6.76 -12.04
C ASP A 117 -15.80 6.32 -11.78
N LYS A 118 -15.97 5.10 -11.25
CA LYS A 118 -17.27 4.56 -10.90
C LYS A 118 -17.88 5.31 -9.72
N PHE A 119 -17.06 5.75 -8.77
CA PHE A 119 -17.50 6.59 -7.65
C PHE A 119 -18.17 7.87 -8.14
N PHE A 120 -17.51 8.66 -8.99
CA PHE A 120 -18.09 9.93 -9.47
C PHE A 120 -19.32 9.72 -10.34
N LYS A 121 -19.33 8.69 -11.19
CA LYS A 121 -20.49 8.36 -12.04
C LYS A 121 -21.73 7.95 -11.24
N VAL A 122 -21.56 7.43 -10.03
CA VAL A 122 -22.67 7.01 -9.16
C VAL A 122 -23.08 8.12 -8.20
N ILE A 123 -22.13 8.76 -7.53
CA ILE A 123 -22.42 9.75 -6.48
C ILE A 123 -22.98 11.05 -7.05
N MET A 124 -22.54 11.50 -8.23
CA MET A 124 -23.04 12.77 -8.79
C MET A 124 -24.55 12.72 -9.10
N PRO A 125 -25.10 11.69 -9.77
CA PRO A 125 -26.55 11.54 -9.91
C PRO A 125 -27.29 11.43 -8.57
N MET A 126 -26.74 10.69 -7.59
CA MET A 126 -27.35 10.59 -6.26
C MET A 126 -27.42 11.98 -5.60
N ALA A 127 -26.32 12.72 -5.60
CA ALA A 127 -26.27 14.07 -5.06
C ALA A 127 -27.31 14.97 -5.75
N ALA A 128 -27.41 14.95 -7.08
CA ALA A 128 -28.41 15.69 -7.83
C ALA A 128 -29.84 15.33 -7.38
N VAL A 129 -30.16 14.04 -7.27
CA VAL A 129 -31.46 13.57 -6.76
C VAL A 129 -31.73 14.09 -5.35
N THR A 130 -30.76 14.00 -4.43
CA THR A 130 -30.90 14.52 -3.07
C THR A 130 -31.21 16.02 -3.06
N PHE A 131 -30.42 16.82 -3.78
CA PHE A 131 -30.58 18.28 -3.78
C PHE A 131 -31.87 18.71 -4.48
N THR A 132 -32.23 18.09 -5.60
CA THR A 132 -33.49 18.36 -6.30
C THR A 132 -34.69 18.00 -5.42
N ALA A 133 -34.66 16.84 -4.77
CA ALA A 133 -35.74 16.43 -3.87
C ALA A 133 -35.90 17.37 -2.67
N LEU A 134 -34.79 17.83 -2.09
CA LEU A 134 -34.80 18.82 -1.02
C LEU A 134 -35.39 20.15 -1.49
N ALA A 135 -34.98 20.63 -2.67
CA ALA A 135 -35.49 21.86 -3.27
C ALA A 135 -37.00 21.77 -3.54
N ILE A 136 -37.48 20.66 -4.09
CA ILE A 136 -38.91 20.43 -4.33
C ILE A 136 -39.69 20.44 -3.02
N SER A 137 -39.20 19.73 -2.00
CA SER A 137 -39.85 19.68 -0.68
C SER A 137 -39.93 21.06 -0.03
N TYR A 138 -38.84 21.84 -0.13
CA TYR A 138 -38.77 23.21 0.38
C TYR A 138 -39.72 24.15 -0.34
N VAL A 139 -39.71 24.14 -1.69
CA VAL A 139 -40.61 24.96 -2.51
C VAL A 139 -42.07 24.60 -2.23
N PHE A 140 -42.41 23.31 -2.13
CA PHE A 140 -43.75 22.87 -1.76
C PHE A 140 -44.21 23.49 -0.44
N LEU A 141 -43.37 23.44 0.60
CA LEU A 141 -43.70 23.94 1.94
C LEU A 141 -43.70 25.47 2.07
N ILE A 142 -43.13 26.21 1.11
CA ILE A 142 -43.32 27.67 1.01
C ILE A 142 -44.75 28.00 0.58
N PHE A 143 -45.28 27.28 -0.41
CA PHE A 143 -46.57 27.58 -1.02
C PHE A 143 -47.74 26.82 -0.39
N LYS A 144 -47.47 25.76 0.35
CA LYS A 144 -48.47 24.86 0.95
C LYS A 144 -48.12 24.56 2.40
N GLN A 145 -49.13 24.27 3.21
CA GLN A 145 -48.97 23.72 4.54
C GLN A 145 -48.53 22.24 4.48
N PRO A 146 -47.99 21.67 5.57
CA PRO A 146 -47.70 20.24 5.66
C PRO A 146 -48.91 19.39 5.27
N LEU A 147 -48.68 18.23 4.63
CA LEU A 147 -49.79 17.41 4.11
C LEU A 147 -50.77 16.96 5.20
N ILE A 148 -50.31 16.77 6.45
CA ILE A 148 -51.20 16.42 7.56
C ILE A 148 -52.25 17.51 7.83
N THR A 149 -51.85 18.78 7.75
CA THR A 149 -52.75 19.92 7.89
C THR A 149 -53.62 20.07 6.65
N LEU A 150 -53.03 19.98 5.46
CA LEU A 150 -53.74 20.15 4.19
C LEU A 150 -54.83 19.10 3.94
N LEU A 151 -54.59 17.84 4.30
CA LEU A 151 -55.48 16.71 3.98
C LEU A 151 -56.42 16.32 5.13
N PHE A 152 -56.05 16.59 6.38
CA PHE A 152 -56.80 16.13 7.56
C PHE A 152 -57.19 17.27 8.51
N ASP A 153 -56.93 18.53 8.14
CA ASP A 153 -57.18 19.72 8.97
C ASP A 153 -56.63 19.57 10.40
N ARG A 154 -55.45 18.94 10.48
CA ARG A 154 -54.81 18.58 11.75
C ARG A 154 -53.46 19.26 11.88
N GLU A 155 -53.29 20.02 12.94
CA GLU A 155 -51.99 20.56 13.35
C GLU A 155 -51.34 19.68 14.43
N LEU A 156 -50.02 19.54 14.34
CA LEU A 156 -49.23 18.85 15.35
C LEU A 156 -48.90 19.82 16.49
N SER A 157 -48.88 19.34 17.74
CA SER A 157 -48.50 20.17 18.87
C SER A 157 -47.03 20.59 18.77
N ALA A 158 -46.72 21.77 19.31
CA ALA A 158 -45.34 22.27 19.36
C ALA A 158 -44.40 21.31 20.11
N GLU A 159 -44.91 20.63 21.14
CA GLU A 159 -44.18 19.60 21.90
C GLU A 159 -43.82 18.39 21.03
N THR A 160 -44.75 17.90 20.22
CA THR A 160 -44.50 16.78 19.29
C THR A 160 -43.45 17.15 18.24
N ILE A 161 -43.54 18.35 17.67
CA ILE A 161 -42.56 18.84 16.69
C ILE A 161 -41.17 18.99 17.32
N LEU A 162 -41.11 19.53 18.55
CA LEU A 162 -39.86 19.69 19.29
C LEU A 162 -39.21 18.33 19.60
N LEU A 163 -40.01 17.34 20.02
CA LEU A 163 -39.55 15.97 20.25
C LEU A 163 -38.99 15.35 18.97
N MET A 164 -39.72 15.42 17.85
CA MET A 164 -39.25 14.92 16.55
C MET A 164 -37.95 15.57 16.13
N ARG A 165 -37.85 16.90 16.25
CA ARG A 165 -36.65 17.67 15.93
C ARG A 165 -35.45 17.21 16.74
N GLY A 166 -35.61 17.09 18.06
CA GLY A 166 -34.55 16.63 18.96
C GLY A 166 -34.05 15.23 18.61
N VAL A 167 -34.98 14.28 18.40
CA VAL A 167 -34.66 12.91 17.99
C VAL A 167 -33.94 12.88 16.64
N ASN A 168 -34.43 13.63 15.66
CA ASN A 168 -33.87 13.62 14.30
C ASN A 168 -32.47 14.24 14.23
N ILE A 169 -32.24 15.35 14.95
CA ILE A 169 -30.91 15.94 15.08
C ILE A 169 -29.96 14.96 15.76
N PHE A 170 -30.37 14.37 16.89
CA PHE A 170 -29.54 13.42 17.63
C PHE A 170 -29.12 12.22 16.78
N ILE A 171 -30.10 11.55 16.14
CA ILE A 171 -29.82 10.39 15.28
C ILE A 171 -28.92 10.80 14.12
N THR A 172 -29.17 11.95 13.47
CA THR A 172 -28.34 12.39 12.35
C THR A 172 -26.90 12.62 12.77
N VAL A 173 -26.68 13.37 13.85
CA VAL A 173 -25.33 13.64 14.39
C VAL A 173 -24.63 12.32 14.77
N PHE A 174 -25.34 11.43 15.46
CA PHE A 174 -24.82 10.12 15.85
C PHE A 174 -24.40 9.29 14.62
N VAL A 175 -25.28 9.16 13.62
CA VAL A 175 -25.00 8.39 12.40
C VAL A 175 -23.81 8.99 11.64
N MET A 176 -23.78 10.30 11.43
CA MET A 176 -22.68 10.96 10.73
C MET A 176 -21.35 10.78 11.47
N PHE A 177 -21.33 10.99 12.79
CA PHE A 177 -20.13 10.81 13.59
C PHE A 177 -19.66 9.35 13.57
N PHE A 178 -20.59 8.40 13.77
CA PHE A 178 -20.30 6.97 13.75
C PHE A 178 -19.66 6.54 12.42
N PHE A 179 -20.29 6.84 11.27
CA PHE A 179 -19.72 6.48 9.97
C PHE A 179 -18.43 7.24 9.65
N SER A 180 -18.25 8.46 10.16
CA SER A 180 -16.98 9.19 10.01
C SER A 180 -15.84 8.49 10.75
N LEU A 181 -16.07 7.99 11.97
CA LEU A 181 -15.07 7.20 12.70
C LEU A 181 -14.74 5.90 11.98
N VAL A 182 -15.74 5.18 11.48
CA VAL A 182 -15.52 3.96 10.69
C VAL A 182 -14.73 4.29 9.41
N PHE A 183 -14.92 5.48 8.83
CA PHE A 183 -14.23 5.88 7.60
C PHE A 183 -12.75 6.10 7.86
N ILE A 184 -12.45 6.88 8.89
CA ILE A 184 -11.09 7.20 9.30
C ILE A 184 -10.33 5.92 9.66
N ALA A 185 -10.96 5.02 10.42
CA ALA A 185 -10.35 3.75 10.79
C ALA A 185 -10.05 2.87 9.56
N GLU A 186 -10.97 2.80 8.59
CA GLU A 186 -10.73 2.04 7.36
C GLU A 186 -9.63 2.66 6.49
N MET A 187 -9.63 4.00 6.39
CA MET A 187 -8.62 4.72 5.62
C MET A 187 -7.22 4.50 6.17
N HIS A 188 -7.04 4.52 7.49
CA HIS A 188 -5.76 4.18 8.11
C HIS A 188 -5.34 2.74 7.80
N ASN A 189 -6.25 1.77 7.94
CA ASN A 189 -5.95 0.37 7.59
C ASN A 189 -5.55 0.19 6.11
N LEU A 190 -6.20 0.91 5.20
CA LEU A 190 -5.87 0.90 3.78
C LEU A 190 -4.51 1.54 3.50
N MET A 191 -4.18 2.65 4.17
CA MET A 191 -2.87 3.30 4.06
C MET A 191 -1.74 2.41 4.60
N ASP A 192 -1.92 1.80 5.76
CA ASP A 192 -0.92 0.88 6.33
C ASP A 192 -0.69 -0.34 5.41
N LYS A 193 -1.78 -0.87 4.83
CA LYS A 193 -1.69 -1.98 3.88
C LYS A 193 -0.99 -1.55 2.59
N LEU A 194 -1.28 -0.36 2.09
CA LEU A 194 -0.62 0.21 0.91
C LEU A 194 0.88 0.37 1.17
N GLU A 195 1.26 0.94 2.32
CA GLU A 195 2.65 1.15 2.69
C GLU A 195 3.42 -0.18 2.81
N LYS A 196 2.85 -1.17 3.51
CA LYS A 196 3.46 -2.51 3.61
C LYS A 196 3.63 -3.17 2.25
N THR A 197 2.60 -3.08 1.39
CA THR A 197 2.65 -3.63 0.03
C THR A 197 3.72 -2.93 -0.79
N ASN A 198 3.83 -1.60 -0.69
CA ASN A 198 4.85 -0.82 -1.39
C ASN A 198 6.26 -1.16 -0.89
N ARG A 199 6.46 -1.30 0.42
CA ARG A 199 7.74 -1.76 1.00
C ARG A 199 8.12 -3.15 0.47
N GLN A 200 7.17 -4.09 0.43
CA GLN A 200 7.40 -5.44 -0.09
C GLN A 200 7.75 -5.42 -1.59
N LEU A 201 7.04 -4.60 -2.38
CA LEU A 201 7.32 -4.42 -3.80
C LEU A 201 8.71 -3.84 -4.01
N ASN A 202 9.06 -2.77 -3.30
CA ASN A 202 10.39 -2.17 -3.36
C ASN A 202 11.49 -3.16 -2.95
N TYR A 203 11.24 -3.97 -1.91
CA TYR A 203 12.19 -4.99 -1.49
C TYR A 203 12.39 -6.04 -2.57
N THR A 204 11.31 -6.61 -3.10
CA THR A 204 11.37 -7.66 -4.14
C THR A 204 11.91 -7.13 -5.46
N ALA A 205 11.67 -5.86 -5.76
CA ALA A 205 12.23 -5.19 -6.93
C ALA A 205 13.73 -4.92 -6.78
N ASN A 206 14.24 -4.82 -5.55
CA ASN A 206 15.64 -4.49 -5.29
C ASN A 206 16.54 -5.61 -4.79
N HIS A 207 15.97 -6.68 -4.27
CA HIS A 207 16.69 -7.83 -3.74
C HIS A 207 16.51 -9.06 -4.62
N ASP A 208 17.50 -9.94 -4.62
CA ASP A 208 17.44 -11.27 -5.22
C ASP A 208 16.63 -12.20 -4.31
N ALA A 209 15.66 -12.91 -4.90
CA ALA A 209 14.71 -13.73 -4.16
C ALA A 209 15.34 -14.94 -3.44
N LEU A 210 16.52 -15.40 -3.90
CA LEU A 210 17.19 -16.56 -3.32
C LEU A 210 18.19 -16.17 -2.22
N THR A 211 18.98 -15.14 -2.48
CA THR A 211 20.17 -14.80 -1.69
C THR A 211 19.98 -13.62 -0.74
N ASP A 212 18.88 -12.87 -0.85
CA ASP A 212 18.58 -11.68 -0.04
C ASP A 212 19.55 -10.50 -0.27
N LEU A 213 20.56 -10.66 -1.14
CA LEU A 213 21.42 -9.58 -1.61
C LEU A 213 20.65 -8.66 -2.57
N TYR A 214 21.23 -7.50 -2.89
CA TYR A 214 20.66 -6.68 -3.96
C TYR A 214 20.69 -7.42 -5.30
N ASN A 215 19.77 -7.09 -6.20
CA ASN A 215 19.81 -7.62 -7.56
C ASN A 215 20.53 -6.66 -8.52
N ARG A 216 20.92 -7.19 -9.70
CA ARG A 216 21.65 -6.44 -10.72
C ARG A 216 20.97 -5.13 -11.16
N HIS A 217 19.65 -5.08 -11.17
CA HIS A 217 18.92 -3.90 -11.63
C HIS A 217 19.12 -2.71 -10.68
N SER A 218 19.18 -2.99 -9.38
CA SER A 218 19.32 -1.97 -8.32
C SER A 218 20.68 -1.31 -8.27
N LEU A 219 21.72 -1.89 -8.90
CA LEU A 219 23.08 -1.37 -8.78
C LEU A 219 23.18 0.11 -9.16
N LYS A 220 22.46 0.55 -10.20
CA LYS A 220 22.50 1.94 -10.67
C LYS A 220 21.97 2.92 -9.63
N GLU A 221 20.86 2.57 -8.97
CA GLU A 221 20.26 3.40 -7.93
C GLU A 221 21.12 3.39 -6.67
N LEU A 222 21.63 2.22 -6.29
CA LEU A 222 22.46 2.05 -5.10
C LEU A 222 23.84 2.71 -5.24
N PHE A 223 24.43 2.73 -6.44
CA PHE A 223 25.74 3.33 -6.69
C PHE A 223 25.76 4.82 -6.31
N ARG A 224 24.69 5.56 -6.58
CA ARG A 224 24.60 6.99 -6.20
C ARG A 224 24.59 7.14 -4.68
N SER A 225 23.78 6.34 -3.99
CA SER A 225 23.71 6.33 -2.53
C SER A 225 25.03 5.93 -1.90
N PHE A 226 25.73 4.94 -2.47
CA PHE A 226 27.05 4.48 -2.04
C PHE A 226 28.10 5.58 -2.09
N ILE A 227 28.22 6.27 -3.22
CA ILE A 227 29.19 7.36 -3.37
C ILE A 227 28.89 8.50 -2.39
N ASN A 228 27.61 8.84 -2.21
CA ASN A 228 27.21 9.86 -1.24
C ASN A 228 27.55 9.46 0.20
N SER A 229 27.34 8.19 0.58
CA SER A 229 27.71 7.69 1.90
C SER A 229 29.21 7.75 2.14
N ILE A 230 30.05 7.45 1.14
CA ILE A 230 31.50 7.59 1.28
C ILE A 230 31.87 9.06 1.49
N ARG A 231 31.38 9.98 0.65
CA ARG A 231 31.66 11.42 0.79
C ARG A 231 31.25 11.97 2.15
N ALA A 232 30.07 11.58 2.65
CA ALA A 232 29.59 11.98 3.97
C ALA A 232 30.48 11.46 5.11
N SER A 233 31.11 10.30 4.92
CA SER A 233 32.02 9.69 5.90
C SER A 233 33.42 10.32 5.90
N SER A 234 33.83 10.93 4.78
CA SER A 234 35.18 11.46 4.57
C SER A 234 35.44 12.86 5.15
N ALA A 235 34.45 13.53 5.77
CA ALA A 235 34.55 14.91 6.27
C ALA A 235 35.02 15.96 5.22
N GLU A 236 35.00 15.61 3.93
CA GLU A 236 35.25 16.53 2.83
C GLU A 236 33.94 17.19 2.40
N ASP A 237 34.03 18.51 2.18
CA ASP A 237 32.99 19.48 1.87
C ASP A 237 31.68 18.92 1.27
N LEU A 238 30.58 19.07 2.01
CA LEU A 238 29.19 18.88 1.58
C LEU A 238 28.72 19.91 0.52
N THR A 239 29.61 20.70 -0.07
CA THR A 239 29.28 21.87 -0.91
C THR A 239 29.23 21.59 -2.41
N VAL A 240 29.49 20.36 -2.86
CA VAL A 240 29.22 19.99 -4.26
C VAL A 240 27.73 19.66 -4.40
N GLN A 241 26.91 20.70 -4.54
CA GLN A 241 25.61 20.57 -5.20
C GLN A 241 25.88 20.23 -6.68
N ASP A 242 26.00 18.94 -6.95
CA ASP A 242 26.04 18.42 -8.31
C ASP A 242 24.66 18.66 -8.93
N GLY A 243 24.51 19.80 -9.61
CA GLY A 243 23.31 20.19 -10.35
C GLY A 243 23.06 19.36 -11.62
N SER A 244 23.74 18.22 -11.77
CA SER A 244 23.53 17.30 -12.87
C SER A 244 22.50 16.21 -12.49
N ASP A 245 21.35 16.24 -13.15
CA ASP A 245 20.34 15.16 -13.08
C ASP A 245 20.84 13.85 -13.74
N ASN A 246 22.01 13.87 -14.39
CA ASN A 246 22.62 12.71 -15.00
C ASN A 246 23.40 11.88 -13.97
N ILE A 247 22.86 10.71 -13.63
CA ILE A 247 23.47 9.66 -12.78
C ILE A 247 24.90 9.27 -13.21
N PHE A 248 25.31 9.61 -14.43
CA PHE A 248 26.55 9.17 -15.05
C PHE A 248 27.75 10.13 -14.92
N ASP A 249 27.54 11.34 -14.41
CA ASP A 249 28.60 12.38 -14.28
C ASP A 249 29.09 12.57 -12.84
N ILE A 250 28.77 11.66 -11.93
CA ILE A 250 29.28 11.70 -10.54
C ILE A 250 30.81 11.73 -10.56
N ASP A 251 31.39 12.77 -9.97
CA ASP A 251 32.84 12.87 -9.81
C ASP A 251 33.36 11.82 -8.82
N ILE A 252 33.88 10.72 -9.36
CA ILE A 252 34.44 9.62 -8.57
C ILE A 252 35.93 9.79 -8.27
N GLU A 253 36.58 10.87 -8.74
CA GLU A 253 38.05 11.03 -8.62
C GLU A 253 38.50 11.26 -7.17
N SER A 254 37.66 11.88 -6.34
CA SER A 254 37.90 12.07 -4.91
C SER A 254 37.46 10.89 -4.04
N VAL A 255 36.87 9.83 -4.62
CA VAL A 255 36.22 8.76 -3.85
C VAL A 255 37.03 7.47 -3.95
N ARG A 256 37.41 6.92 -2.79
CA ARG A 256 38.17 5.67 -2.68
C ARG A 256 37.23 4.49 -2.50
N PHE A 257 37.07 3.70 -3.56
CA PHE A 257 36.31 2.46 -3.54
C PHE A 257 36.86 1.46 -4.58
N CYS A 258 36.50 0.19 -4.41
CA CYS A 258 36.79 -0.89 -5.34
C CYS A 258 35.50 -1.52 -5.87
N VAL A 259 35.57 -2.01 -7.11
CA VAL A 259 34.55 -2.86 -7.72
C VAL A 259 35.11 -4.28 -7.78
N ILE A 260 34.33 -5.23 -7.30
CA ILE A 260 34.71 -6.63 -7.25
C ILE A 260 33.66 -7.46 -7.97
N MET A 261 34.09 -8.29 -8.91
CA MET A 261 33.27 -9.33 -9.52
C MET A 261 33.74 -10.67 -8.97
N GLY A 262 32.82 -11.54 -8.59
CA GLY A 262 33.16 -12.88 -8.16
C GLY A 262 32.18 -13.92 -8.69
N ASP A 263 32.66 -15.14 -8.85
CA ASP A 263 31.90 -16.24 -9.44
C ASP A 263 32.26 -17.55 -8.72
N VAL A 264 31.23 -18.33 -8.37
CA VAL A 264 31.39 -19.61 -7.66
C VAL A 264 32.06 -20.64 -8.56
N ASP A 265 33.19 -21.20 -8.11
CA ASP A 265 33.97 -22.12 -8.92
C ASP A 265 33.23 -23.45 -9.14
N ASN A 266 33.18 -23.89 -10.40
CA ASN A 266 32.58 -25.15 -10.81
C ASN A 266 31.10 -25.31 -10.42
N PHE A 267 30.34 -24.21 -10.30
CA PHE A 267 28.95 -24.26 -9.83
C PHE A 267 28.05 -25.18 -10.67
N LYS A 268 28.24 -25.21 -11.99
CA LYS A 268 27.55 -26.19 -12.85
C LYS A 268 27.82 -27.63 -12.44
N ALA A 269 29.07 -27.99 -12.14
CA ALA A 269 29.41 -29.34 -11.70
C ALA A 269 28.79 -29.68 -10.34
N ILE A 270 28.67 -28.70 -9.45
CA ILE A 270 27.95 -28.85 -8.18
C ILE A 270 26.46 -29.18 -8.44
N ASN A 271 25.80 -28.40 -9.31
CA ASN A 271 24.41 -28.67 -9.68
C ASN A 271 24.23 -30.04 -10.35
N ASP A 272 25.13 -30.40 -11.25
CA ASP A 272 25.07 -31.66 -12.01
C ASP A 272 25.29 -32.88 -11.08
N THR A 273 26.07 -32.71 -9.99
CA THR A 273 26.41 -33.80 -9.05
C THR A 273 25.43 -33.91 -7.88
N TYR A 274 25.06 -32.77 -7.27
CA TYR A 274 24.29 -32.71 -6.02
C TYR A 274 22.86 -32.17 -6.22
N GLY A 275 22.50 -31.78 -7.44
CA GLY A 275 21.20 -31.23 -7.79
C GLY A 275 21.04 -29.74 -7.48
N HIS A 276 20.06 -29.12 -8.14
CA HIS A 276 19.79 -27.67 -8.02
C HIS A 276 19.48 -27.21 -6.60
N SER A 277 18.83 -28.05 -5.78
CA SER A 277 18.55 -27.70 -4.38
C SER A 277 19.82 -27.54 -3.54
N CYS A 278 20.88 -28.30 -3.85
CA CYS A 278 22.19 -28.11 -3.22
C CYS A 278 22.87 -26.85 -3.74
N GLY A 279 22.81 -26.58 -5.06
CA GLY A 279 23.30 -25.33 -5.63
C GLY A 279 22.65 -24.09 -5.01
N ASP A 280 21.33 -24.12 -4.78
CA ASP A 280 20.62 -23.03 -4.11
C ASP A 280 21.11 -22.80 -2.67
N LYS A 281 21.49 -23.87 -1.95
CA LYS A 281 22.09 -23.77 -0.61
C LYS A 281 23.49 -23.18 -0.70
N VAL A 282 24.32 -23.62 -1.65
CA VAL A 282 25.64 -23.04 -1.91
C VAL A 282 25.53 -21.54 -2.14
N LEU A 283 24.62 -21.09 -3.02
CA LEU A 283 24.43 -19.66 -3.31
C LEU A 283 24.00 -18.86 -2.09
N LYS A 284 23.09 -19.39 -1.27
CA LYS A 284 22.68 -18.75 0.00
C LYS A 284 23.84 -18.61 0.97
N THR A 285 24.67 -19.63 1.09
CA THR A 285 25.78 -19.61 2.04
C THR A 285 26.92 -18.70 1.57
N VAL A 286 27.23 -18.71 0.27
CA VAL A 286 28.15 -17.74 -0.36
C VAL A 286 27.64 -16.32 -0.16
N ALA A 287 26.37 -16.07 -0.43
CA ALA A 287 25.76 -14.76 -0.23
C ALA A 287 25.84 -14.30 1.23
N SER A 288 25.59 -15.19 2.18
CA SER A 288 25.74 -14.88 3.61
C SER A 288 27.18 -14.55 3.98
N ALA A 289 28.16 -15.28 3.44
CA ALA A 289 29.58 -15.00 3.68
C ALA A 289 29.99 -13.63 3.11
N ILE A 290 29.50 -13.29 1.92
CA ILE A 290 29.71 -11.96 1.32
C ILE A 290 29.04 -10.89 2.20
N LYS A 291 27.76 -11.07 2.56
CA LYS A 291 26.98 -10.11 3.39
C LYS A 291 27.67 -9.82 4.73
N ASN A 292 28.28 -10.83 5.35
CA ASN A 292 28.99 -10.67 6.62
C ASN A 292 30.40 -10.05 6.48
N GLY A 293 30.99 -10.06 5.27
CA GLY A 293 32.30 -9.45 5.00
C GLY A 293 32.24 -8.02 4.48
N VAL A 294 31.06 -7.56 4.05
CA VAL A 294 30.81 -6.18 3.63
C VAL A 294 30.37 -5.32 4.82
N SER A 295 30.62 -4.02 4.76
CA SER A 295 30.18 -3.06 5.79
C SER A 295 28.81 -2.47 5.47
N ASP A 296 28.19 -1.74 6.40
CA ASP A 296 26.86 -1.14 6.21
C ASP A 296 26.78 -0.17 5.02
N ILE A 297 27.90 0.46 4.66
CA ILE A 297 27.97 1.36 3.51
C ILE A 297 28.30 0.63 2.21
N ASP A 298 28.81 -0.61 2.26
CA ASP A 298 29.16 -1.38 1.07
C ASP A 298 27.92 -2.02 0.42
N ILE A 299 28.02 -2.36 -0.86
CA ILE A 299 26.93 -3.00 -1.59
C ILE A 299 27.36 -4.38 -2.04
N ALA A 300 26.57 -5.40 -1.72
CA ALA A 300 26.68 -6.74 -2.28
C ALA A 300 25.45 -7.05 -3.13
N CYS A 301 25.68 -7.51 -4.34
CA CYS A 301 24.68 -7.75 -5.36
C CYS A 301 24.86 -9.15 -5.95
N ARG A 302 23.77 -9.91 -6.16
CA ARG A 302 23.79 -11.06 -7.05
C ARG A 302 23.67 -10.55 -8.49
N TRP A 303 24.75 -10.67 -9.25
CA TRP A 303 24.89 -10.10 -10.59
C TRP A 303 24.29 -11.01 -11.67
N GLY A 304 24.43 -12.32 -11.48
CA GLY A 304 23.99 -13.36 -12.40
C GLY A 304 23.58 -14.64 -11.67
N GLY A 305 23.58 -15.78 -12.38
CA GLY A 305 23.21 -17.07 -11.80
C GLY A 305 24.11 -17.48 -10.64
N GLU A 306 25.43 -17.49 -10.87
CA GLU A 306 26.48 -17.82 -9.89
C GLU A 306 27.46 -16.67 -9.64
N GLU A 307 27.17 -15.50 -10.22
CA GLU A 307 28.00 -14.30 -10.20
C GLU A 307 27.51 -13.29 -9.16
N PHE A 308 28.45 -12.66 -8.47
CA PHE A 308 28.22 -11.65 -7.45
C PHE A 308 29.08 -10.42 -7.73
N LEU A 309 28.50 -9.24 -7.53
CA LEU A 309 29.19 -7.96 -7.64
C LEU A 309 29.20 -7.28 -6.28
N ILE A 310 30.35 -6.76 -5.87
CA ILE A 310 30.53 -6.05 -4.61
C ILE A 310 31.12 -4.66 -4.91
N LEU A 311 30.51 -3.62 -4.33
CA LEU A 311 31.09 -2.28 -4.24
C LEU A 311 31.58 -2.08 -2.82
N MET A 312 32.90 -1.90 -2.67
CA MET A 312 33.52 -1.81 -1.37
C MET A 312 34.24 -0.48 -1.21
N SER A 313 33.91 0.24 -0.16
CA SER A 313 34.56 1.50 0.22
C SER A 313 35.96 1.24 0.80
N GLY A 314 36.88 2.16 0.52
CA GLY A 314 38.24 2.12 1.05
C GLY A 314 39.33 2.00 -0.01
N GLU A 315 40.57 1.97 0.46
CA GLU A 315 41.75 1.87 -0.38
C GLU A 315 41.92 0.45 -0.93
N LYS A 316 42.64 0.33 -2.06
CA LYS A 316 42.87 -0.95 -2.74
C LYS A 316 43.35 -2.05 -1.80
N LYS A 317 44.35 -1.75 -0.96
CA LYS A 317 44.92 -2.72 0.00
C LYS A 317 43.87 -3.24 0.99
N GLN A 318 43.08 -2.35 1.57
CA GLN A 318 42.03 -2.70 2.54
C GLN A 318 40.95 -3.55 1.87
N CYS A 319 40.51 -3.16 0.67
CA CYS A 319 39.51 -3.92 -0.08
C CYS A 319 40.03 -5.32 -0.45
N THR A 320 41.28 -5.44 -0.90
CA THR A 320 41.90 -6.74 -1.20
C THR A 320 41.95 -7.64 0.05
N GLU A 321 42.38 -7.12 1.20
CA GLU A 321 42.43 -7.89 2.45
C GLU A 321 41.04 -8.41 2.88
N ARG A 322 40.01 -7.56 2.76
CA ARG A 322 38.62 -7.93 3.08
C ARG A 322 38.05 -8.96 2.12
N VAL A 323 38.30 -8.82 0.82
CA VAL A 323 37.83 -9.77 -0.20
C VAL A 323 38.55 -11.12 -0.04
N GLU A 324 39.83 -11.12 0.35
CA GLU A 324 40.52 -12.37 0.66
C GLU A 324 40.00 -13.04 1.93
N ALA A 325 39.59 -12.26 2.93
CA ALA A 325 38.90 -12.81 4.10
C ALA A 325 37.56 -13.45 3.69
N ILE A 326 36.77 -12.79 2.83
CA ILE A 326 35.53 -13.35 2.28
C ILE A 326 35.82 -14.66 1.54
N ARG A 327 36.83 -14.70 0.67
CA ARG A 327 37.22 -15.90 -0.09
C ARG A 327 37.56 -17.07 0.84
N ARG A 328 38.40 -16.84 1.85
CA ARG A 328 38.76 -17.88 2.84
C ARG A 328 37.56 -18.34 3.65
N ASN A 329 36.67 -17.42 4.02
CA ASN A 329 35.44 -17.77 4.72
C ASN A 329 34.55 -18.68 3.86
N ILE A 330 34.40 -18.38 2.57
CA ILE A 330 33.67 -19.22 1.62
C ILE A 330 34.29 -20.62 1.53
N GLU A 331 35.62 -20.69 1.38
CA GLU A 331 36.35 -21.97 1.32
C GLU A 331 36.21 -22.80 2.60
N SER A 332 36.03 -22.14 3.76
CA SER A 332 35.86 -22.82 5.06
C SER A 332 34.43 -23.30 5.35
N ILE A 333 33.45 -22.94 4.51
CA ILE A 333 32.06 -23.31 4.70
C ILE A 333 31.87 -24.79 4.39
N HIS A 334 31.25 -25.51 5.32
CA HIS A 334 30.82 -26.90 5.12
C HIS A 334 29.29 -26.93 5.18
N LEU A 335 28.66 -27.58 4.20
CA LEU A 335 27.21 -27.79 4.21
C LEU A 335 26.91 -29.06 5.02
N GLU A 336 25.99 -28.99 5.98
CA GLU A 336 25.66 -30.12 6.88
C GLU A 336 25.23 -31.39 6.11
N GLU A 337 24.51 -31.22 5.00
CA GLU A 337 24.02 -32.33 4.19
C GLU A 337 25.09 -32.90 3.25
N GLU A 338 26.12 -32.11 2.92
CA GLU A 338 27.18 -32.46 1.98
C GLU A 338 28.55 -32.06 2.55
N PRO A 339 29.03 -32.73 3.61
CA PRO A 339 30.21 -32.30 4.36
C PRO A 339 31.52 -32.37 3.55
N ASP A 340 31.56 -33.19 2.49
CA ASP A 340 32.72 -33.33 1.62
C ASP A 340 32.75 -32.29 0.47
N LEU A 341 31.68 -31.49 0.31
CA LEU A 341 31.61 -30.47 -0.73
C LEU A 341 32.37 -29.21 -0.31
N ILE A 342 33.52 -28.98 -0.96
CA ILE A 342 34.30 -27.75 -0.81
C ILE A 342 33.83 -26.73 -1.84
N VAL A 343 33.33 -25.59 -1.37
CA VAL A 343 32.91 -24.48 -2.23
C VAL A 343 34.03 -23.45 -2.28
N THR A 344 34.52 -23.12 -3.47
CA THR A 344 35.47 -22.02 -3.67
C THR A 344 34.89 -20.95 -4.57
N MET A 345 35.46 -19.75 -4.49
CA MET A 345 35.02 -18.62 -5.29
C MET A 345 36.26 -17.85 -5.76
N THR A 346 36.22 -17.44 -7.02
CA THR A 346 37.27 -16.60 -7.62
C THR A 346 36.75 -15.18 -7.72
N PHE A 347 37.62 -14.19 -7.50
CA PHE A 347 37.28 -12.77 -7.56
C PHE A 347 38.23 -11.98 -8.47
N GLY A 348 37.69 -11.03 -9.21
CA GLY A 348 38.44 -9.96 -9.88
C GLY A 348 38.11 -8.62 -9.23
N LEU A 349 39.12 -7.83 -8.90
CA LEU A 349 38.99 -6.56 -8.18
C LEU A 349 39.65 -5.44 -8.96
N VAL A 350 39.00 -4.26 -9.03
CA VAL A 350 39.59 -3.03 -9.55
C VAL A 350 39.34 -1.86 -8.61
N CYS A 351 40.37 -1.05 -8.38
CA CYS A 351 40.22 0.21 -7.64
C CYS A 351 39.77 1.33 -8.58
N CYS A 352 38.85 2.19 -8.12
CA CYS A 352 38.38 3.37 -8.85
C CYS A 352 39.54 4.22 -9.40
N SER A 353 40.61 4.39 -8.61
CA SER A 353 41.79 5.19 -8.97
C SER A 353 42.55 4.65 -10.18
N GLU A 354 42.37 3.39 -10.57
CA GLU A 354 43.01 2.80 -11.75
C GLU A 354 42.40 3.32 -13.07
N MET A 355 41.27 4.03 -13.01
CA MET A 355 40.65 4.68 -14.17
C MET A 355 41.16 6.09 -14.46
N LEU A 356 42.12 6.61 -13.67
CA LEU A 356 42.75 7.91 -13.88
C LEU A 356 43.60 7.88 -15.18
N GLY A 357 42.98 8.23 -16.31
CA GLY A 357 43.67 8.38 -17.59
C GLY A 357 42.82 8.23 -18.86
N GLY A 358 41.55 7.82 -18.78
CA GLY A 358 40.71 7.58 -19.96
C GLY A 358 39.45 8.45 -20.01
N THR A 359 39.34 9.35 -20.98
CA THR A 359 38.10 10.09 -21.23
C THR A 359 36.96 9.13 -21.60
N VAL A 360 35.90 9.10 -20.80
CA VAL A 360 34.66 8.39 -21.15
C VAL A 360 33.90 9.26 -22.14
N ARG A 361 33.68 8.76 -23.37
CA ARG A 361 32.82 9.48 -24.32
C ARG A 361 31.39 9.54 -23.77
N PRO A 362 30.73 10.72 -23.74
CA PRO A 362 29.35 10.82 -23.30
C PRO A 362 28.45 9.93 -24.18
N GLY A 363 27.61 9.09 -23.55
CA GLY A 363 26.44 8.51 -24.21
C GLY A 363 26.40 7.01 -24.49
N LYS A 364 27.37 6.17 -24.06
CA LYS A 364 27.25 4.70 -24.25
C LYS A 364 27.67 3.80 -23.10
N VAL A 365 28.67 4.18 -22.30
CA VAL A 365 29.21 3.35 -21.21
C VAL A 365 29.51 4.25 -20.03
N THR A 366 29.00 3.90 -18.86
CA THR A 366 29.16 4.69 -17.64
C THR A 366 30.53 4.42 -17.02
N LYS A 367 31.02 5.30 -16.13
CA LYS A 367 32.28 5.03 -15.41
C LYS A 367 32.18 3.71 -14.61
N ILE A 368 31.05 3.42 -13.98
CA ILE A 368 30.85 2.15 -13.26
C ILE A 368 30.87 0.94 -14.20
N ASP A 369 30.23 0.99 -15.38
CA ASP A 369 30.23 -0.13 -16.33
C ASP A 369 31.65 -0.52 -16.76
N LYS A 370 32.55 0.46 -16.95
CA LYS A 370 33.96 0.20 -17.27
C LYS A 370 34.69 -0.50 -16.13
N LEU A 371 34.48 -0.06 -14.87
CA LEU A 371 35.08 -0.73 -13.71
C LEU A 371 34.58 -2.17 -13.59
N VAL A 372 33.28 -2.39 -13.82
CA VAL A 372 32.70 -3.74 -13.85
C VAL A 372 33.36 -4.61 -14.93
N GLN A 373 33.58 -4.07 -16.13
CA GLN A 373 34.28 -4.79 -17.21
C GLN A 373 35.74 -5.16 -16.85
N ILE A 374 36.47 -4.28 -16.16
CA ILE A 374 37.85 -4.56 -15.73
C ILE A 374 37.85 -5.64 -14.63
N ALA A 375 36.93 -5.54 -13.66
CA ALA A 375 36.78 -6.56 -12.62
C ALA A 375 36.44 -7.93 -13.21
N ASP A 376 35.54 -7.97 -14.19
CA ASP A 376 35.16 -9.18 -14.92
C ASP A 376 36.35 -9.79 -15.70
N SER A 377 37.14 -8.97 -16.39
CA SER A 377 38.36 -9.44 -17.06
C SER A 377 39.37 -10.05 -16.06
N ARG A 378 39.52 -9.47 -14.87
CA ARG A 378 40.40 -10.00 -13.82
C ARG A 378 39.86 -11.30 -13.22
N LEU A 379 38.54 -11.40 -13.07
CA LEU A 379 37.88 -12.64 -12.65
C LEU A 379 38.15 -13.76 -13.67
N TYR A 380 38.01 -13.47 -14.96
CA TYR A 380 38.32 -14.40 -16.04
C TYR A 380 39.76 -14.92 -15.96
N ASP A 381 40.73 -14.03 -15.74
CA ASP A 381 42.14 -14.42 -15.55
C ASP A 381 42.33 -15.34 -14.33
N GLY A 382 41.64 -15.05 -13.22
CA GLY A 382 41.68 -15.87 -12.00
C GLY A 382 41.15 -17.28 -12.24
N LYS A 383 40.05 -17.41 -13.00
CA LYS A 383 39.47 -18.71 -13.36
C LYS A 383 40.43 -19.56 -14.19
N HIS A 384 41.29 -18.94 -14.99
CA HIS A 384 42.32 -19.61 -15.80
C HIS A 384 43.62 -19.90 -15.04
N LYS A 385 43.90 -19.16 -13.96
CA LYS A 385 45.11 -19.30 -13.13
C LYS A 385 44.99 -20.30 -11.98
N GLY A 386 43.94 -21.12 -11.97
CA GLY A 386 43.75 -22.18 -10.98
C GLY A 386 42.56 -21.98 -10.03
N LYS A 387 41.75 -20.93 -10.22
CA LYS A 387 40.55 -20.62 -9.41
C LYS A 387 40.89 -20.32 -7.94
N ASN A 388 39.87 -20.11 -7.11
CA ASN A 388 40.01 -19.83 -5.67
C ASN A 388 41.05 -18.74 -5.35
N VAL A 389 41.01 -17.63 -6.08
CA VAL A 389 41.99 -16.55 -6.02
C VAL A 389 41.34 -15.18 -6.17
N VAL A 390 41.95 -14.13 -5.62
CA VAL A 390 41.59 -12.73 -5.89
C VAL A 390 42.62 -12.12 -6.85
N VAL A 391 42.17 -11.65 -8.02
CA VAL A 391 43.02 -11.00 -9.02
C VAL A 391 42.78 -9.50 -9.00
N PHE A 392 43.83 -8.71 -8.76
CA PHE A 392 43.75 -7.26 -8.60
C PHE A 392 44.91 -6.50 -9.28
N GLN A 393 45.77 -7.20 -10.03
CA GLN A 393 46.88 -6.59 -10.78
C GLN A 393 46.48 -6.42 -12.23
#